data_AF-A0A662RWT8-F1
#
_entry.id   AF-A0A662RWT8-F1
#
_cell.length_a   1.000
_cell.length_b   1.000
_cell.length_c   1.000
_cell.angle_alpha   90.00
_cell.angle_beta   90.00
_cell.angle_gamma   90.00
#
_symmetry.space_group_name_H-M   'P 1'
#
loop_
_entity.id
_entity.type
_entity.pdbx_description
1 polymer ?
#
loop_
_entity_poly.entity_id
_entity_poly.type
_entity_poly.pdbx_seq_one_letter_code
_entity_poly.pdbx_strand_id
1 'polypeptide(L)'
;MRLLFLLLIVCALSFAMAQTASIFAGQHTWYNLSANGSDVPCEKCHADVAEEMEVLTGPHTGETGFGRMKCEYCHRFPPIWRRNQTFENYTYASVNADVIPGKEAHAASTVPCMYCHSGNKYGVRHANHAYSDCWPCHRNPTENPNHRPAHEGKYKNSEDCRRCHANAHTGDVYYIPPAGGFNLTTSTSDTGKNESHISFVMSAIENDTMEDANEACLACHTRMRVEILFNVTTEAEITVNNSYTQSHSYWNVDEITPSNYTTYREVKEVQ
;
A
#
# COMPACT_ATOMS: atom_id res chain seq x y z
N MET A 1 -18.39 -3.51 -57.48
CA MET A 1 -18.80 -3.38 -56.06
C MET A 1 -17.91 -4.18 -55.10
N ARG A 2 -17.69 -5.49 -55.30
CA ARG A 2 -16.83 -6.32 -54.40
C ARG A 2 -15.36 -5.85 -54.28
N LEU A 3 -14.75 -5.41 -55.39
CA LEU A 3 -13.37 -4.90 -55.39
C LEU A 3 -13.22 -3.59 -54.62
N LEU A 4 -14.22 -2.70 -54.69
CA LEU A 4 -14.25 -1.42 -53.98
C LEU A 4 -14.40 -1.61 -52.46
N PHE A 5 -15.20 -2.59 -52.03
CA PHE A 5 -15.30 -2.97 -50.62
C PHE A 5 -14.00 -3.55 -50.07
N LEU A 6 -13.30 -4.39 -50.85
CA LEU A 6 -12.00 -4.93 -50.45
C LEU A 6 -10.94 -3.82 -50.32
N LEU A 7 -10.91 -2.87 -51.25
CA LEU A 7 -10.00 -1.71 -51.19
C LEU A 7 -10.27 -0.81 -49.98
N LEU A 8 -11.54 -0.58 -49.64
CA LEU A 8 -11.93 0.17 -48.45
C LEU A 8 -11.47 -0.51 -47.15
N ILE A 9 -11.66 -1.84 -47.04
CA ILE A 9 -11.25 -2.61 -45.87
C ILE A 9 -9.71 -2.59 -45.74
N VAL A 10 -8.98 -2.77 -46.85
CA VAL A 10 -7.52 -2.73 -46.84
C VAL A 10 -7.00 -1.34 -46.46
N CYS A 11 -7.61 -0.25 -46.94
CA CYS A 11 -7.27 1.12 -46.52
C CYS A 11 -7.56 1.37 -45.04
N ALA A 12 -8.71 0.94 -44.54
CA ALA A 12 -9.07 1.09 -43.13
C ALA A 12 -8.11 0.30 -42.22
N LEU A 13 -7.75 -0.93 -42.59
CA LEU A 13 -6.79 -1.75 -41.84
C LEU A 13 -5.38 -1.16 -41.87
N SER A 14 -4.91 -0.69 -43.02
CA SER A 14 -3.58 -0.08 -43.12
C SER A 14 -3.48 1.25 -42.38
N PHE A 15 -4.53 2.06 -42.37
CA PHE A 15 -4.59 3.28 -41.56
C PHE A 15 -4.64 2.97 -40.05
N ALA A 16 -5.43 1.98 -39.64
CA ALA A 16 -5.49 1.54 -38.25
C ALA A 16 -4.15 0.96 -37.77
N MET A 17 -3.49 0.12 -38.57
CA MET A 17 -2.16 -0.43 -38.22
C MET A 17 -1.06 0.64 -38.16
N ALA A 18 -1.12 1.68 -39.02
CA ALA A 18 -0.18 2.79 -38.95
C ALA A 18 -0.37 3.60 -37.65
N GLN A 19 -1.61 3.79 -37.20
CA GLN A 19 -1.92 4.42 -35.91
C GLN A 19 -1.42 3.54 -34.73
N THR A 20 -1.59 2.21 -34.81
CA THR A 20 -1.05 1.30 -33.78
C THR A 20 0.48 1.33 -33.74
N ALA A 21 1.15 1.29 -34.91
CA ALA A 21 2.60 1.40 -34.99
C ALA A 21 3.10 2.77 -34.50
N SER A 22 2.35 3.85 -34.73
CA SER A 22 2.70 5.21 -34.27
C SER A 22 2.54 5.41 -32.77
N ILE A 23 1.70 4.63 -32.08
CA ILE A 23 1.63 4.62 -30.60
C ILE A 23 2.88 3.93 -30.00
N PHE A 24 3.46 2.96 -30.72
CA PHE A 24 4.66 2.25 -30.24
C PHE A 24 5.99 2.85 -30.74
N ALA A 25 6.02 3.44 -31.93
CA ALA A 25 7.22 4.01 -32.55
C ALA A 25 7.41 5.48 -32.17
N GLY A 26 8.36 5.74 -31.26
CA GLY A 26 8.80 7.09 -30.91
C GLY A 26 8.30 7.63 -29.56
N GLN A 27 7.34 6.97 -28.91
CA GLN A 27 6.87 7.35 -27.56
C GLN A 27 7.56 6.56 -26.43
N HIS A 28 8.29 5.49 -26.74
CA HIS A 28 9.07 4.70 -25.77
C HIS A 28 10.57 4.94 -25.96
N THR A 29 11.12 5.96 -25.29
CA THR A 29 12.56 5.98 -25.02
C THR A 29 12.85 5.00 -23.89
N TRP A 30 13.48 3.87 -24.20
CA TRP A 30 13.96 2.96 -23.16
C TRP A 30 15.01 3.69 -22.33
N TYR A 31 14.83 3.72 -21.01
CA TYR A 31 15.88 4.20 -20.13
C TYR A 31 17.10 3.32 -20.30
N ASN A 32 18.26 3.93 -20.47
CA ASN A 32 19.50 3.19 -20.49
C ASN A 32 19.81 2.71 -19.07
N LEU A 33 19.31 1.51 -18.75
CA LEU A 33 19.58 0.78 -17.52
C LEU A 33 20.88 -0.06 -17.60
N SER A 34 21.84 0.36 -18.43
CA SER A 34 23.20 -0.22 -18.43
C SER A 34 24.20 0.61 -17.64
N ALA A 35 23.81 1.81 -17.18
CA ALA A 35 24.64 2.64 -16.32
C ALA A 35 24.66 2.11 -14.88
N ASN A 36 25.78 2.30 -14.18
CA ASN A 36 25.90 1.92 -12.77
C ASN A 36 24.87 2.70 -11.94
N GLY A 37 23.98 2.02 -11.21
CA GLY A 37 22.86 2.66 -10.48
C GLY A 37 21.57 2.83 -11.28
N SER A 38 21.38 2.03 -12.34
CA SER A 38 20.21 1.97 -13.23
C SER A 38 18.84 2.11 -12.55
N ASP A 39 18.38 3.35 -12.40
CA ASP A 39 17.10 3.70 -11.78
C ASP A 39 16.11 4.29 -12.79
N VAL A 40 14.85 3.92 -12.60
CA VAL A 40 13.72 4.40 -13.42
C VAL A 40 13.09 5.58 -12.68
N PRO A 41 12.86 6.74 -13.33
CA PRO A 41 12.21 7.87 -12.68
C PRO A 41 10.71 7.58 -12.49
N CYS A 42 10.33 7.12 -11.30
CA CYS A 42 8.97 6.67 -10.95
C CYS A 42 7.91 7.74 -11.28
N GLU A 43 8.18 8.99 -10.90
CA GLU A 43 7.24 10.12 -10.97
C GLU A 43 6.90 10.56 -12.40
N LYS A 44 7.69 10.16 -13.41
CA LYS A 44 7.33 10.41 -14.80
C LYS A 44 6.11 9.59 -15.24
N CYS A 45 5.96 8.39 -14.68
CA CYS A 45 4.87 7.48 -15.02
C CYS A 45 3.78 7.47 -13.92
N HIS A 46 4.14 7.71 -12.67
CA HIS A 46 3.25 7.73 -11.50
C HIS A 46 3.13 9.16 -10.94
N ALA A 47 2.81 10.12 -11.81
CA ALA A 47 2.74 11.54 -11.44
C ALA A 47 1.59 11.84 -10.46
N ASP A 48 0.49 11.11 -10.58
CA ASP A 48 -0.65 11.16 -9.66
C ASP A 48 -0.28 10.72 -8.23
N VAL A 49 0.48 9.63 -8.11
CA VAL A 49 1.00 9.16 -6.81
C VAL A 49 2.00 10.18 -6.23
N ALA A 50 2.84 10.78 -7.08
CA ALA A 50 3.78 11.79 -6.64
C ALA A 50 3.04 13.02 -6.06
N GLU A 51 1.96 13.46 -6.72
CA GLU A 51 1.10 14.55 -6.24
C GLU A 51 0.42 14.20 -4.91
N GLU A 52 -0.08 12.96 -4.75
CA GLU A 52 -0.65 12.50 -3.48
C GLU A 52 0.40 12.50 -2.35
N MET A 53 1.65 12.16 -2.65
CA MET A 53 2.73 12.18 -1.66
C MET A 53 3.25 13.59 -1.33
N GLU A 54 2.79 14.63 -2.01
CA GLU A 54 3.13 16.04 -1.72
C GLU A 54 2.13 16.72 -0.77
N VAL A 55 1.05 16.03 -0.38
CA VAL A 55 0.06 16.58 0.55
C VAL A 55 0.66 16.83 1.94
N LEU A 56 0.15 17.84 2.64
CA LEU A 56 0.64 18.25 3.97
C LEU A 56 0.51 17.15 5.03
N THR A 57 -0.50 16.29 4.90
CA THR A 57 -0.83 15.23 5.85
C THR A 57 -1.17 13.95 5.11
N GLY A 58 -0.19 13.07 5.01
CA GLY A 58 -0.33 11.72 4.47
C GLY A 58 0.80 10.82 5.00
N PRO A 59 0.71 9.49 4.82
CA PRO A 59 1.77 8.61 5.26
C PRO A 59 3.04 8.91 4.47
N HIS A 60 4.15 9.12 5.18
CA HIS A 60 5.47 9.27 4.57
C HIS A 60 5.65 10.53 3.68
N THR A 61 4.80 11.55 3.87
CA THR A 61 4.79 12.82 3.12
C THR A 61 5.71 13.90 3.71
N GLY A 62 6.31 13.66 4.89
CA GLY A 62 7.20 14.64 5.53
C GLY A 62 7.09 14.71 7.05
N GLU A 63 6.57 13.67 7.69
CA GLU A 63 6.32 13.54 9.13
C GLU A 63 7.57 13.72 9.99
N THR A 64 8.75 13.49 9.42
CA THR A 64 10.04 13.68 10.11
C THR A 64 10.51 15.14 10.08
N GLY A 65 9.89 15.99 9.26
CA GLY A 65 10.35 17.36 8.99
C GLY A 65 11.60 17.43 8.11
N PHE A 66 12.11 16.30 7.61
CA PHE A 66 13.19 16.25 6.63
C PHE A 66 12.68 16.09 5.18
N GLY A 67 11.36 16.19 4.96
CA GLY A 67 10.66 16.11 3.68
C GLY A 67 10.13 14.71 3.36
N ARG A 68 9.35 14.56 2.27
CA ARG A 68 8.72 13.29 1.87
C ARG A 68 9.71 12.15 1.66
N MET A 69 9.27 10.92 1.90
CA MET A 69 10.02 9.72 1.56
C MET A 69 10.16 9.57 0.04
N LYS A 70 11.29 9.02 -0.41
CA LYS A 70 11.51 8.66 -1.81
C LYS A 70 10.76 7.36 -2.10
N CYS A 71 10.30 7.16 -3.34
CA CYS A 71 9.55 5.96 -3.74
C CYS A 71 10.33 4.66 -3.44
N GLU A 72 11.66 4.70 -3.58
CA GLU A 72 12.57 3.58 -3.34
C GLU A 72 12.65 3.18 -1.86
N TYR A 73 12.21 4.04 -0.93
CA TYR A 73 12.15 3.69 0.49
C TYR A 73 11.04 2.69 0.81
N CYS A 74 10.07 2.50 -0.08
CA CYS A 74 9.09 1.42 0.02
C CYS A 74 9.35 0.40 -1.09
N HIS A 75 9.44 0.85 -2.33
CA HIS A 75 9.51 -0.04 -3.49
C HIS A 75 10.86 -0.71 -3.73
N ARG A 76 11.94 -0.23 -3.10
CA ARG A 76 13.29 -0.79 -3.23
C ARG A 76 13.98 -0.90 -1.87
N PHE A 77 13.25 -1.18 -0.80
CA PHE A 77 13.83 -1.09 0.53
C PHE A 77 14.75 -2.28 0.85
N PRO A 78 15.96 -2.06 1.39
CA PRO A 78 16.86 -3.13 1.78
C PRO A 78 16.33 -3.87 3.03
N PRO A 79 16.87 -5.05 3.33
CA PRO A 79 16.42 -5.81 4.49
C PRO A 79 16.43 -5.05 5.83
N ILE A 80 15.33 -5.18 6.59
CA ILE A 80 15.21 -4.67 7.98
C ILE A 80 15.42 -5.80 8.97
N TRP A 81 16.24 -5.57 10.00
CA TRP A 81 16.55 -6.61 10.98
C TRP A 81 15.65 -6.65 12.20
N ARG A 82 15.04 -5.51 12.56
CA ARG A 82 14.16 -5.40 13.72
C ARG A 82 12.71 -5.38 13.29
N ARG A 83 12.30 -6.44 12.61
CA ARG A 83 10.94 -6.70 12.12
C ARG A 83 10.54 -8.13 12.45
N ASN A 84 9.26 -8.44 12.24
CA ASN A 84 8.79 -9.82 12.20
C ASN A 84 9.42 -10.55 11.00
N GLN A 85 10.09 -11.67 11.29
CA GLN A 85 10.87 -12.42 10.30
C GLN A 85 10.01 -13.26 9.34
N THR A 86 8.70 -13.32 9.58
CA THR A 86 7.75 -13.94 8.64
C THR A 86 7.62 -13.13 7.33
N PHE A 87 7.94 -11.83 7.34
CA PHE A 87 7.91 -11.01 6.14
C PHE A 87 9.08 -11.31 5.20
N GLU A 88 8.77 -11.52 3.91
CA GLU A 88 9.75 -11.85 2.89
C GLU A 88 10.84 -10.78 2.73
N ASN A 89 12.07 -11.21 2.41
CA ASN A 89 13.08 -10.29 1.92
C ASN A 89 12.92 -10.13 0.41
N TYR A 90 12.78 -8.88 -0.04
CA TYR A 90 12.71 -8.53 -1.45
C TYR A 90 14.10 -8.50 -2.08
N THR A 91 14.23 -9.14 -3.24
CA THR A 91 15.45 -9.11 -4.07
C THR A 91 15.18 -8.32 -5.35
N TYR A 92 15.77 -7.13 -5.43
CA TYR A 92 15.61 -6.24 -6.56
C TYR A 92 16.66 -6.51 -7.64
N ALA A 93 16.28 -6.31 -8.90
CA ALA A 93 17.22 -6.36 -10.00
C ALA A 93 18.28 -5.27 -9.84
N SER A 94 19.53 -5.56 -10.19
CA SER A 94 20.59 -4.56 -10.22
C SER A 94 21.59 -4.84 -11.32
N VAL A 95 22.17 -3.77 -11.86
CA VAL A 95 23.24 -3.83 -12.86
C VAL A 95 24.45 -3.09 -12.29
N ASN A 96 25.50 -3.84 -12.02
CA ASN A 96 26.82 -3.34 -11.66
C ASN A 96 27.84 -3.90 -12.67
N ALA A 97 28.90 -4.60 -12.21
CA ALA A 97 29.76 -5.40 -13.09
C ALA A 97 29.03 -6.63 -13.67
N ASP A 98 28.06 -7.16 -12.92
CA ASP A 98 27.20 -8.27 -13.30
C ASP A 98 25.74 -7.81 -13.38
N VAL A 99 24.94 -8.55 -14.15
CA VAL A 99 23.48 -8.39 -14.23
C VAL A 99 22.83 -9.36 -13.25
N ILE A 100 22.21 -8.83 -12.20
CA ILE A 100 21.44 -9.61 -11.24
C ILE A 100 19.95 -9.46 -11.60
N PRO A 101 19.31 -10.49 -12.16
CA PRO A 101 17.87 -10.46 -12.39
C PRO A 101 17.11 -10.45 -11.05
N GLY A 102 16.19 -9.50 -10.90
CA GLY A 102 15.25 -9.45 -9.78
C GLY A 102 14.04 -10.35 -10.01
N LYS A 103 13.25 -10.61 -8.96
CA LYS A 103 12.05 -11.48 -9.04
C LYS A 103 10.82 -10.80 -9.67
N GLU A 104 10.76 -9.48 -9.66
CA GLU A 104 9.59 -8.70 -10.09
C GLU A 104 9.93 -7.80 -11.29
N ALA A 105 9.00 -7.70 -12.24
CA ALA A 105 9.22 -7.00 -13.50
C ALA A 105 9.31 -5.47 -13.25
N HIS A 106 10.53 -4.92 -13.37
CA HIS A 106 10.95 -3.53 -13.13
C HIS A 106 11.48 -3.17 -11.72
N ALA A 107 11.74 -4.18 -10.88
CA ALA A 107 12.48 -4.07 -9.62
C ALA A 107 11.87 -3.08 -8.60
N ALA A 108 10.54 -2.97 -8.57
CA ALA A 108 9.79 -2.28 -7.53
C ALA A 108 8.79 -3.28 -6.92
N SER A 109 8.77 -3.43 -5.60
CA SER A 109 7.87 -4.34 -4.88
C SER A 109 6.73 -3.60 -4.18
N THR A 110 5.62 -4.29 -3.93
CA THR A 110 4.60 -3.84 -2.96
C THR A 110 5.00 -4.35 -1.59
N VAL A 111 5.65 -3.52 -0.80
CA VAL A 111 6.11 -3.88 0.56
C VAL A 111 4.97 -3.71 1.57
N PRO A 112 4.77 -4.65 2.51
CA PRO A 112 3.75 -4.51 3.52
C PRO A 112 4.14 -3.41 4.53
N CYS A 113 3.18 -2.63 5.03
CA CYS A 113 3.44 -1.62 6.08
C CYS A 113 4.17 -2.26 7.28
N MET A 114 3.76 -3.47 7.62
CA MET A 114 4.33 -4.26 8.72
C MET A 114 5.79 -4.66 8.46
N TYR A 115 6.33 -4.56 7.25
CA TYR A 115 7.75 -4.75 6.99
C TYR A 115 8.63 -3.83 7.85
N CYS A 116 8.21 -2.55 7.96
CA CYS A 116 8.88 -1.53 8.76
C CYS A 116 8.30 -1.47 10.18
N HIS A 117 6.99 -1.67 10.32
CA HIS A 117 6.24 -1.40 11.55
C HIS A 117 6.01 -2.64 12.44
N SER A 118 6.59 -3.80 12.13
CA SER A 118 6.46 -5.02 12.98
C SER A 118 7.54 -5.19 14.05
N GLY A 119 8.41 -4.20 14.23
CA GLY A 119 9.40 -4.20 15.31
C GLY A 119 8.76 -4.18 16.70
N ASN A 120 9.58 -4.17 17.75
CA ASN A 120 9.13 -4.02 19.14
C ASN A 120 9.79 -2.84 19.87
N LYS A 121 10.56 -2.03 19.15
CA LYS A 121 11.28 -0.88 19.69
C LYS A 121 10.57 0.39 19.29
N TYR A 122 10.50 1.34 20.22
CA TYR A 122 9.87 2.64 20.02
C TYR A 122 10.63 3.69 20.85
N GLY A 123 10.36 4.97 20.58
CA GLY A 123 10.93 6.09 21.33
C GLY A 123 12.30 6.55 20.86
N VAL A 124 12.87 7.50 21.61
CA VAL A 124 14.16 8.16 21.30
C VAL A 124 15.30 7.16 21.48
N ARG A 125 16.09 6.99 20.42
CA ARG A 125 17.34 6.23 20.43
C ARG A 125 18.54 7.13 20.71
N HIS A 126 18.60 8.29 20.06
CA HIS A 126 19.66 9.28 20.29
C HIS A 126 19.03 10.68 20.39
N ALA A 127 19.24 11.34 21.53
CA ALA A 127 18.72 12.69 21.74
C ALA A 127 19.61 13.74 21.04
N ASN A 128 19.01 14.76 20.43
CA ASN A 128 19.71 15.87 19.75
C ASN A 128 20.66 15.45 18.60
N HIS A 129 20.42 14.29 17.98
CA HIS A 129 21.25 13.72 16.92
C HIS A 129 20.61 13.75 15.53
N ALA A 130 19.42 14.36 15.38
CA ALA A 130 18.72 14.45 14.10
C ALA A 130 19.51 15.19 13.02
N TYR A 131 20.52 16.00 13.34
CA TYR A 131 21.34 16.71 12.35
C TYR A 131 22.78 16.15 12.25
N SER A 132 23.09 15.09 12.99
CA SER A 132 24.40 14.44 12.96
C SER A 132 24.59 13.57 11.71
N ASP A 133 25.85 13.30 11.36
CA ASP A 133 26.17 12.25 10.39
C ASP A 133 26.10 10.87 11.06
N CYS A 134 25.13 10.05 10.64
CA CYS A 134 24.86 8.75 11.23
C CYS A 134 25.83 7.67 10.72
N TRP A 135 26.32 7.80 9.48
CA TRP A 135 27.03 6.73 8.79
C TRP A 135 28.38 6.34 9.43
N PRO A 136 29.22 7.25 9.94
CA PRO A 136 30.50 6.90 10.55
C PRO A 136 30.40 5.88 11.69
N CYS A 137 29.33 5.93 12.48
CA CYS A 137 29.05 5.02 13.61
C CYS A 137 28.17 3.81 13.23
N HIS A 138 27.48 3.87 12.09
CA HIS A 138 26.54 2.82 11.65
C HIS A 138 27.04 2.00 10.46
N ARG A 139 28.21 2.33 9.91
CA ARG A 139 28.89 1.55 8.86
C ARG A 139 29.60 0.32 9.40
N ASN A 140 30.07 0.35 10.66
CA ASN A 140 30.91 -0.70 11.20
C ASN A 140 30.03 -1.83 11.77
N PRO A 141 30.16 -3.06 11.26
CA PRO A 141 29.53 -4.25 11.84
C PRO A 141 29.59 -4.29 13.36
N THR A 142 30.77 -4.03 13.96
CA THR A 142 31.00 -4.21 15.41
C THR A 142 30.30 -3.19 16.29
N GLU A 143 29.74 -2.12 15.72
CA GLU A 143 29.04 -1.04 16.45
C GLU A 143 27.50 -1.19 16.37
N ASN A 144 27.01 -2.20 15.64
CA ASN A 144 25.60 -2.53 15.53
C ASN A 144 25.31 -3.86 16.27
N PRO A 145 24.21 -3.96 17.06
CA PRO A 145 23.82 -5.19 17.76
C PRO A 145 23.78 -6.48 16.92
N ASN A 146 23.75 -6.38 15.58
CA ASN A 146 23.69 -7.53 14.68
C ASN A 146 24.99 -7.81 13.91
N HIS A 147 26.13 -7.16 14.24
CA HIS A 147 27.39 -7.31 13.52
C HIS A 147 27.29 -7.01 12.01
N ARG A 148 26.50 -5.99 11.63
CA ARG A 148 26.26 -5.62 10.23
C ARG A 148 26.09 -4.11 10.05
N PRO A 149 26.46 -3.53 8.89
CA PRO A 149 26.15 -2.14 8.58
C PRO A 149 24.62 -1.90 8.59
N ALA A 150 24.20 -0.70 8.95
CA ALA A 150 22.78 -0.32 8.86
C ALA A 150 22.27 -0.53 7.42
N HIS A 151 21.12 -1.21 7.29
CA HIS A 151 20.49 -1.50 6.00
C HIS A 151 21.45 -2.09 4.94
N GLU A 152 22.33 -3.00 5.38
CA GLU A 152 23.37 -3.65 4.54
C GLU A 152 24.31 -2.65 3.84
N GLY A 153 24.37 -1.41 4.36
CA GLY A 153 25.18 -0.33 3.80
C GLY A 153 24.61 0.30 2.54
N LYS A 154 23.31 0.08 2.25
CA LYS A 154 22.63 0.74 1.13
C LYS A 154 22.53 2.24 1.33
N TYR A 155 22.17 2.70 2.53
CA TYR A 155 22.06 4.12 2.86
C TYR A 155 23.34 4.59 3.58
N LYS A 156 24.09 5.47 2.91
CA LYS A 156 25.39 5.98 3.41
C LYS A 156 25.38 7.46 3.74
N ASN A 157 24.33 8.18 3.35
CA ASN A 157 24.17 9.59 3.67
C ASN A 157 23.17 9.74 4.83
N SER A 158 23.36 10.77 5.64
CA SER A 158 22.49 11.05 6.79
C SER A 158 21.10 11.51 6.38
N GLU A 159 20.91 12.02 5.15
CA GLU A 159 19.60 12.43 4.66
C GLU A 159 18.63 11.23 4.58
N ASP A 160 19.03 10.15 3.94
CA ASP A 160 18.21 8.94 3.81
C ASP A 160 17.85 8.36 5.20
N CYS A 161 18.78 8.39 6.16
CA CYS A 161 18.51 7.95 7.53
C CYS A 161 17.43 8.82 8.20
N ARG A 162 17.49 10.13 8.03
CA ARG A 162 16.61 11.09 8.71
C ARG A 162 15.17 11.06 8.19
N ARG A 163 14.98 10.66 6.94
CA ARG A 163 13.65 10.51 6.32
C ARG A 163 12.76 9.51 7.08
N CYS A 164 13.36 8.54 7.78
CA CYS A 164 12.64 7.55 8.58
C CYS A 164 12.92 7.64 10.09
N HIS A 165 14.16 7.93 10.48
CA HIS A 165 14.60 7.80 11.87
C HIS A 165 14.70 9.10 12.65
N ALA A 166 14.44 10.27 12.06
CA ALA A 166 14.66 11.54 12.76
C ALA A 166 13.37 12.36 12.91
N ASN A 167 13.40 13.34 13.80
CA ASN A 167 12.36 14.35 13.92
C ASN A 167 13.03 15.73 13.99
N ALA A 168 12.78 16.57 12.98
CA ALA A 168 13.38 17.90 12.88
C ALA A 168 12.89 18.86 13.97
N HIS A 169 11.69 18.62 14.52
CA HIS A 169 11.10 19.45 15.58
C HIS A 169 11.74 19.19 16.93
N THR A 170 11.96 17.93 17.31
CA THR A 170 12.60 17.59 18.59
C THR A 170 14.12 17.56 18.49
N GLY A 171 14.67 17.36 17.30
CA GLY A 171 16.10 17.16 17.10
C GLY A 171 16.57 15.74 17.42
N ASP A 172 15.66 14.81 17.68
CA ASP A 172 15.98 13.45 18.13
C ASP A 172 15.95 12.41 17.00
N VAL A 173 16.65 11.29 17.22
CA VAL A 173 16.60 10.08 16.40
C VAL A 173 15.78 9.01 17.12
N TYR A 174 14.83 8.40 16.43
CA TYR A 174 13.85 7.44 16.94
C TYR A 174 14.03 6.05 16.31
N TYR A 175 13.56 5.06 17.06
CA TYR A 175 13.13 3.80 16.44
C TYR A 175 11.89 4.04 15.57
N ILE A 176 11.76 3.29 14.48
CA ILE A 176 10.49 3.23 13.75
C ILE A 176 9.45 2.67 14.70
N PRO A 177 8.36 3.40 14.98
CA PRO A 177 7.36 2.97 15.95
C PRO A 177 6.64 1.73 15.41
N PRO A 178 6.38 0.72 16.26
CA PRO A 178 5.67 -0.46 15.82
C PRO A 178 4.18 -0.16 15.67
N ALA A 179 3.56 -0.70 14.62
CA ALA A 179 2.10 -0.71 14.45
C ALA A 179 1.53 -1.85 15.30
N GLY A 180 1.55 -1.66 16.61
CA GLY A 180 0.98 -2.60 17.58
C GLY A 180 -0.53 -2.49 17.68
N GLY A 181 -1.15 -3.45 18.36
CA GLY A 181 -2.59 -3.56 18.54
C GLY A 181 -3.19 -4.76 17.80
N PHE A 182 -2.51 -5.28 16.78
CA PHE A 182 -3.04 -6.30 15.86
C PHE A 182 -2.42 -7.70 16.04
N ASN A 183 -1.49 -7.89 16.99
CA ASN A 183 -0.68 -9.10 17.12
C ASN A 183 0.19 -9.38 15.87
N LEU A 184 0.66 -8.32 15.21
CA LEU A 184 1.50 -8.41 14.00
C LEU A 184 2.95 -7.94 14.25
N THR A 185 3.22 -7.41 15.44
CA THR A 185 4.56 -6.99 15.84
C THR A 185 5.32 -8.10 16.57
N THR A 186 6.62 -7.89 16.75
CA THR A 186 7.49 -8.76 17.57
C THR A 186 7.38 -8.49 19.07
N SER A 187 6.42 -7.66 19.50
CA SER A 187 6.19 -7.39 20.92
C SER A 187 5.25 -8.43 21.52
N THR A 188 5.61 -9.03 22.64
CA THR A 188 4.74 -9.99 23.36
C THR A 188 3.51 -9.33 23.99
N SER A 189 3.52 -7.99 24.13
CA SER A 189 2.38 -7.22 24.61
C SER A 189 1.36 -6.90 23.53
N ASP A 190 1.74 -7.07 22.26
CA ASP A 190 0.85 -6.86 21.13
C ASP A 190 0.02 -8.12 20.90
N THR A 191 -1.18 -8.15 21.48
CA THR A 191 -2.00 -9.38 21.56
C THR A 191 -3.25 -9.34 20.70
N GLY A 192 -3.55 -8.23 20.03
CA GLY A 192 -4.79 -8.12 19.26
C GLY A 192 -6.05 -7.83 20.07
N LYS A 193 -6.04 -8.09 21.39
CA LYS A 193 -7.26 -8.22 22.20
C LYS A 193 -8.07 -6.94 22.38
N ASN A 194 -7.43 -5.79 22.30
CA ASN A 194 -8.06 -4.49 22.56
C ASN A 194 -8.36 -3.71 21.28
N GLU A 195 -8.03 -4.27 20.11
CA GLU A 195 -8.17 -3.58 18.84
C GLU A 195 -9.51 -3.94 18.20
N SER A 196 -10.36 -2.93 18.04
CA SER A 196 -11.71 -3.12 17.50
C SER A 196 -11.68 -3.44 16.00
N HIS A 197 -10.62 -3.04 15.29
CA HIS A 197 -10.49 -3.23 13.85
C HIS A 197 -9.70 -4.49 13.48
N ILE A 198 -9.34 -5.35 14.44
CA ILE A 198 -8.52 -6.53 14.17
C ILE A 198 -9.16 -7.48 13.15
N SER A 199 -10.49 -7.61 13.13
CA SER A 199 -11.19 -8.43 12.13
C SER A 199 -10.97 -7.92 10.71
N PHE A 200 -11.01 -6.60 10.51
CA PHE A 200 -10.75 -6.00 9.21
C PHE A 200 -9.30 -6.22 8.77
N VAL A 201 -8.34 -6.05 9.69
CA VAL A 201 -6.92 -6.32 9.41
C VAL A 201 -6.71 -7.77 9.02
N MET A 202 -7.26 -8.73 9.77
CA MET A 202 -7.10 -10.15 9.44
C MET A 202 -7.78 -10.53 8.12
N SER A 203 -8.95 -9.97 7.81
CA SER A 203 -9.58 -10.16 6.51
C SER A 203 -8.78 -9.56 5.35
N ALA A 204 -8.10 -8.43 5.56
CA ALA A 204 -7.19 -7.86 4.57
C ALA A 204 -5.98 -8.77 4.31
N ILE A 205 -5.41 -9.39 5.36
CA ILE A 205 -4.30 -10.35 5.23
C ILE A 205 -4.73 -11.58 4.42
N GLU A 206 -5.97 -12.02 4.57
CA GLU A 206 -6.55 -13.14 3.81
C GLU A 206 -6.93 -12.77 2.36
N ASN A 207 -6.84 -11.48 1.99
CA ASN A 207 -7.20 -10.99 0.67
C ASN A 207 -5.95 -10.77 -0.19
N ASP A 208 -5.80 -11.59 -1.24
CA ASP A 208 -4.66 -11.54 -2.16
C ASP A 208 -4.63 -10.29 -3.09
N THR A 209 -5.55 -9.33 -2.92
CA THR A 209 -5.57 -8.09 -3.73
C THR A 209 -4.42 -7.15 -3.36
N MET A 210 -3.94 -7.19 -2.11
CA MET A 210 -2.77 -6.43 -1.65
C MET A 210 -1.89 -7.31 -0.75
N GLU A 211 -0.61 -6.95 -0.64
CA GLU A 211 0.34 -7.68 0.22
C GLU A 211 0.00 -7.47 1.70
N ASP A 212 -0.30 -8.55 2.44
CA ASP A 212 -0.54 -8.56 3.88
C ASP A 212 -1.62 -7.53 4.32
N ALA A 213 -1.51 -6.93 5.50
CA ALA A 213 -2.45 -5.96 6.04
C ALA A 213 -2.53 -4.61 5.28
N ASN A 214 -1.89 -4.47 4.11
CA ASN A 214 -1.82 -3.21 3.37
C ASN A 214 -3.19 -2.64 3.03
N GLU A 215 -4.15 -3.48 2.63
CA GLU A 215 -5.50 -3.02 2.32
C GLU A 215 -6.13 -2.31 3.53
N ALA A 216 -6.04 -2.92 4.73
CA ALA A 216 -6.58 -2.32 5.95
C ALA A 216 -5.80 -1.08 6.40
N CYS A 217 -4.47 -1.09 6.29
CA CYS A 217 -3.64 0.05 6.67
C CYS A 217 -3.90 1.25 5.77
N LEU A 218 -3.93 1.07 4.45
CA LEU A 218 -4.26 2.13 3.51
C LEU A 218 -5.70 2.60 3.75
N ALA A 219 -6.63 1.67 3.97
CA ALA A 219 -8.02 1.97 4.28
C ALA A 219 -8.26 2.81 5.56
N CYS A 220 -7.23 3.06 6.37
CA CYS A 220 -7.31 3.96 7.52
C CYS A 220 -6.31 5.12 7.45
N HIS A 221 -5.16 4.94 6.80
CA HIS A 221 -4.03 5.87 6.82
C HIS A 221 -3.81 6.66 5.55
N THR A 222 -4.50 6.34 4.45
CA THR A 222 -4.50 7.17 3.24
C THR A 222 -5.84 7.80 3.00
N ARG A 223 -5.88 8.75 2.06
CA ARG A 223 -7.13 9.24 1.54
C ARG A 223 -7.73 8.15 0.65
N MET A 224 -8.93 7.69 0.99
CA MET A 224 -9.70 6.82 0.12
C MET A 224 -11.09 7.35 -0.12
N ARG A 225 -11.62 6.96 -1.27
CA ARG A 225 -13.04 7.07 -1.58
C ARG A 225 -13.69 5.75 -1.21
N VAL A 226 -14.48 5.73 -0.15
CA VAL A 226 -15.31 4.57 0.19
C VAL A 226 -16.65 4.74 -0.48
N GLU A 227 -17.06 3.72 -1.23
CA GLU A 227 -18.39 3.60 -1.81
C GLU A 227 -19.09 2.42 -1.14
N ILE A 228 -20.08 2.74 -0.30
CA ILE A 228 -20.87 1.73 0.41
C ILE A 228 -22.22 1.60 -0.28
N LEU A 229 -22.55 0.36 -0.66
CA LEU A 229 -23.86 -0.04 -1.16
C LEU A 229 -24.51 -0.91 -0.10
N PHE A 230 -25.61 -0.46 0.49
CA PHE A 230 -26.38 -1.27 1.42
C PHE A 230 -27.85 -1.31 1.00
N ASN A 231 -28.43 -2.52 1.10
CA ASN A 231 -29.83 -2.76 0.80
C ASN A 231 -30.61 -2.69 2.11
N VAL A 232 -31.57 -1.76 2.18
CA VAL A 232 -32.49 -1.67 3.32
C VAL A 232 -33.83 -2.22 2.88
N THR A 233 -34.38 -3.14 3.66
CA THR A 233 -35.76 -3.61 3.47
C THR A 233 -36.72 -2.44 3.60
N THR A 234 -37.50 -2.16 2.56
CA THR A 234 -38.51 -1.09 2.58
C THR A 234 -39.93 -1.60 2.72
N GLU A 235 -40.14 -2.89 2.51
CA GLU A 235 -41.44 -3.52 2.64
C GLU A 235 -41.32 -4.87 3.35
N ALA A 236 -42.30 -5.17 4.18
CA ALA A 236 -42.47 -6.48 4.79
C ALA A 236 -43.82 -7.05 4.35
N GLU A 237 -43.80 -8.27 3.85
CA GLU A 237 -45.00 -9.06 3.59
C GLU A 237 -45.30 -9.89 4.83
N ILE A 238 -46.54 -9.78 5.32
CA ILE A 238 -47.03 -10.54 6.47
C ILE A 238 -48.14 -11.45 5.97
N THR A 239 -47.86 -12.74 5.94
CA THR A 239 -48.85 -13.76 5.58
C THR A 239 -49.63 -14.15 6.83
N VAL A 240 -50.95 -14.03 6.77
CA VAL A 240 -51.84 -14.29 7.91
C VAL A 240 -52.85 -15.37 7.54
N ASN A 241 -52.91 -16.40 8.36
CA ASN A 241 -53.97 -17.39 8.30
C ASN A 241 -55.18 -16.88 9.10
N ASN A 242 -56.35 -16.82 8.47
CA ASN A 242 -57.59 -16.35 9.09
C ASN A 242 -58.70 -17.39 8.93
N SER A 243 -59.44 -17.64 10.00
CA SER A 243 -60.67 -18.42 9.99
C SER A 243 -61.79 -17.63 10.69
N TYR A 244 -62.92 -17.48 9.98
CA TYR A 244 -64.08 -16.74 10.46
C TYR A 244 -65.36 -17.58 10.38
N THR A 245 -66.11 -17.60 11.48
CA THR A 245 -67.45 -18.19 11.60
C THR A 245 -68.40 -17.20 12.28
N GLN A 246 -69.72 -17.49 12.34
CA GLN A 246 -70.69 -16.60 12.99
C GLN A 246 -70.49 -16.41 14.50
N SER A 247 -69.74 -17.30 15.19
CA SER A 247 -69.54 -17.24 16.64
C SER A 247 -68.09 -17.03 17.07
N HIS A 248 -67.12 -17.20 16.17
CA HIS A 248 -65.69 -17.09 16.47
C HIS A 248 -64.90 -16.58 15.27
N SER A 249 -63.88 -15.76 15.55
CA SER A 249 -62.82 -15.40 14.61
C SER A 249 -61.46 -15.77 15.21
N TYR A 250 -60.57 -16.35 14.40
CA TYR A 250 -59.19 -16.63 14.77
C TYR A 250 -58.25 -16.20 13.64
N TRP A 251 -57.14 -15.56 14.00
CA TRP A 251 -56.06 -15.29 13.06
C TRP A 251 -54.72 -15.59 13.73
N ASN A 252 -53.77 -16.07 12.93
CA ASN A 252 -52.36 -16.16 13.31
C ASN A 252 -51.46 -15.78 12.14
N VAL A 253 -50.31 -15.19 12.49
CA VAL A 253 -49.26 -14.89 11.51
C VAL A 253 -48.55 -16.19 11.17
N ASP A 254 -48.45 -16.48 9.88
CA ASP A 254 -47.77 -17.65 9.33
C ASP A 254 -46.29 -17.34 9.06
N GLU A 255 -46.05 -16.21 8.39
CA GLU A 255 -44.72 -15.80 7.96
C GLU A 255 -44.62 -14.26 7.91
N ILE A 256 -43.42 -13.74 8.18
CA ILE A 256 -43.05 -12.35 7.93
C ILE A 256 -41.77 -12.37 7.10
N THR A 257 -41.82 -11.88 5.86
CA THR A 257 -40.66 -11.82 4.97
C THR A 257 -40.43 -10.41 4.44
N PRO A 258 -39.17 -10.03 4.17
CA PRO A 258 -38.87 -8.82 3.42
C PRO A 258 -39.30 -9.01 1.96
N SER A 259 -40.15 -8.12 1.44
CA SER A 259 -40.69 -8.22 0.07
C SER A 259 -40.02 -7.25 -0.92
N ASN A 260 -39.40 -6.17 -0.42
CA ASN A 260 -38.75 -5.18 -1.25
C ASN A 260 -37.53 -4.55 -0.56
N TYR A 261 -36.57 -4.12 -1.36
CA TYR A 261 -35.35 -3.48 -0.89
C TYR A 261 -35.10 -2.19 -1.67
N THR A 262 -34.65 -1.16 -0.96
CA THR A 262 -34.05 0.02 -1.58
C THR A 262 -32.55 -0.02 -1.36
N THR A 263 -31.78 0.08 -2.44
CA THR A 263 -30.33 0.21 -2.38
C THR A 263 -29.97 1.67 -2.16
N TYR A 264 -29.26 1.93 -1.07
CA TYR A 264 -28.67 3.24 -0.80
C TYR A 264 -27.21 3.22 -1.23
N ARG A 265 -26.79 4.33 -1.83
CA ARG A 265 -25.41 4.58 -2.23
C ARG A 265 -24.88 5.74 -1.41
N GLU A 266 -23.94 5.44 -0.53
CA GLU A 266 -23.19 6.46 0.19
C GLU A 266 -21.78 6.54 -0.39
N VAL A 267 -21.40 7.72 -0.84
CA VAL A 267 -20.04 8.03 -1.30
C VAL A 267 -19.44 9.00 -0.32
N LYS A 268 -18.36 8.60 0.32
CA LYS A 268 -17.65 9.46 1.27
C LYS A 268 -16.20 9.58 0.84
N GLU A 269 -15.77 10.83 0.67
CA GLU A 269 -14.37 11.19 0.56
C GLU A 269 -13.95 11.72 1.92
N VAL A 270 -12.97 11.07 2.54
CA VAL A 270 -12.38 11.57 3.78
C VAL A 270 -11.36 12.64 3.39
N GLN A 271 -11.51 13.85 3.93
CA GLN A 271 -10.62 14.98 3.64
C GLN A 271 -9.24 14.79 4.24
#